data_AF-A0A5R2MZ88-F1
#
_entry.id   AF-A0A5R2MZ88-F1
#
_cell.length_a   1.000
_cell.length_b   1.000
_cell.length_c   1.000
_cell.angle_alpha   90.00
_cell.angle_beta   90.00
_cell.angle_gamma   90.00
#
_symmetry.space_group_name_H-M   'P 1'
#
loop_
_entity.id
_entity.type
_entity.pdbx_description
1 polymer ?
#
loop_
_entity_poly.entity_id
_entity_poly.type
_entity_poly.pdbx_seq_one_letter_code
_entity_poly.pdbx_strand_id
1 'polypeptide(L)'
;VPFLRKDIGASEAGRLQEMGSRLFKGCRSKTDSFYFRRARDAGLRTIGRTATPELGMSGMTETIVNGITCNPWDLNRSASGSSGGAAAAVAAGITPIAHASDGGGSIRQPAAWCGLVGLNP
;
A
#
# COMPACT_ATOMS: atom_id res chain seq x y z
N VAL A 1 10.06 10.94 -8.94
CA VAL A 1 10.38 9.59 -8.41
C VAL A 1 9.15 8.69 -8.51
N PRO A 2 9.24 7.50 -9.15
CA PRO A 2 8.14 6.54 -9.22
C PRO A 2 7.69 6.10 -7.83
N PHE A 3 6.37 6.02 -7.63
CA PHE A 3 5.76 5.84 -6.32
C PHE A 3 4.50 5.00 -6.42
N LEU A 4 4.24 4.15 -5.43
CA LEU A 4 3.00 3.39 -5.34
C LEU A 4 2.15 3.85 -4.17
N ARG A 5 0.84 3.91 -4.37
CA ARG A 5 -0.13 4.30 -3.35
C ARG A 5 -0.80 3.07 -2.73
N LYS A 6 -0.77 2.92 -1.40
CA LYS A 6 -1.63 1.93 -0.73
C LYS A 6 -3.12 2.15 -1.08
N ASP A 7 -3.84 1.08 -1.40
CA ASP A 7 -5.24 1.14 -1.84
C ASP A 7 -6.26 1.54 -0.74
N ILE A 8 -5.78 1.95 0.44
CA ILE A 8 -6.57 2.49 1.55
C ILE A 8 -5.83 3.68 2.20
N GLY A 9 -6.58 4.60 2.80
CA GLY A 9 -6.06 5.81 3.46
C GLY A 9 -6.10 7.03 2.54
N ALA A 10 -4.96 7.72 2.42
CA ALA A 10 -4.86 8.97 1.66
C ALA A 10 -5.28 8.79 0.18
N SER A 11 -6.19 9.65 -0.26
CA SER A 11 -6.78 9.61 -1.60
C SER A 11 -6.01 10.48 -2.61
N GLU A 12 -6.08 10.07 -3.87
CA GLU A 12 -5.68 10.84 -5.06
C GLU A 12 -6.90 10.91 -5.99
N ALA A 13 -7.30 12.11 -6.37
CA ALA A 13 -8.54 12.35 -7.11
C ALA A 13 -8.57 11.57 -8.44
N GLY A 14 -9.71 10.96 -8.75
CA GLY A 14 -9.91 10.20 -9.98
C GLY A 14 -9.23 8.83 -10.02
N ARG A 15 -8.34 8.49 -9.08
CA ARG A 15 -7.71 7.15 -8.99
C ARG A 15 -8.63 6.17 -8.25
N LEU A 16 -8.54 4.89 -8.61
CA LEU A 16 -9.26 3.80 -7.92
C LEU A 16 -8.75 3.65 -6.48
N GLN A 17 -9.68 3.56 -5.53
CA GLN A 17 -9.38 3.28 -4.13
C GLN A 17 -10.41 2.29 -3.59
N GLU A 18 -10.11 1.00 -3.72
CA GLU A 18 -11.06 -0.09 -3.48
C GLU A 18 -10.82 -0.78 -2.14
N MET A 19 -9.84 -0.33 -1.37
CA MET A 19 -9.57 -0.76 0.00
C MET A 19 -9.43 -2.27 0.16
N GLY A 20 -8.95 -2.98 -0.87
CA GLY A 20 -8.87 -4.44 -0.90
C GLY A 20 -10.22 -5.15 -0.72
N SER A 21 -11.34 -4.44 -0.90
CA SER A 21 -12.71 -4.87 -0.59
C SER A 21 -13.59 -4.86 -1.83
N ARG A 22 -14.44 -5.87 -1.98
CA ARG A 22 -15.45 -5.91 -3.04
C ARG A 22 -16.50 -4.80 -2.88
N LEU A 23 -16.72 -4.33 -1.65
CA LEU A 23 -17.68 -3.27 -1.34
C LEU A 23 -17.32 -1.95 -2.03
N PHE A 24 -16.03 -1.68 -2.21
CA PHE A 24 -15.53 -0.42 -2.77
C PHE A 24 -15.11 -0.56 -4.23
N LYS A 25 -15.52 -1.63 -4.93
CA LYS A 25 -15.17 -1.82 -6.35
C LYS A 25 -15.58 -0.61 -7.19
N GLY A 26 -14.63 -0.06 -7.94
CA GLY A 26 -14.82 1.14 -8.76
C GLY A 26 -14.82 2.46 -8.00
N CYS A 27 -14.63 2.45 -6.67
CA CYS A 27 -14.63 3.67 -5.86
C CYS A 27 -13.46 4.58 -6.27
N ARG A 28 -13.76 5.88 -6.43
CA ARG A 28 -12.80 6.92 -6.78
C ARG A 28 -13.10 8.16 -5.95
N SER A 29 -12.08 8.70 -5.28
CA SER A 29 -12.23 10.00 -4.64
C SER A 29 -12.34 11.10 -5.69
N LYS A 30 -13.12 12.14 -5.40
CA LYS A 30 -13.16 13.39 -6.19
C LYS A 30 -12.11 14.40 -5.75
N THR A 31 -11.43 14.16 -4.63
CA THR A 31 -10.49 15.10 -4.02
C THR A 31 -9.16 14.45 -3.69
N ASP A 32 -8.10 15.21 -3.89
CA ASP A 32 -6.77 14.85 -3.41
C ASP A 32 -6.71 15.06 -1.89
N SER A 33 -6.18 14.07 -1.18
CA SER A 33 -5.76 14.25 0.20
C SER A 33 -4.63 15.27 0.31
N PHE A 34 -4.46 15.87 1.48
CA PHE A 34 -3.33 16.78 1.72
C PHE A 34 -1.97 16.11 1.43
N TYR A 35 -1.81 14.85 1.86
CA TYR A 35 -0.60 14.08 1.59
C TYR A 35 -0.31 13.96 0.09
N PHE A 36 -1.29 13.52 -0.72
CA PHE A 36 -1.04 13.31 -2.16
C PHE A 36 -0.86 14.62 -2.94
N ARG A 37 -1.45 15.74 -2.48
CA ARG A 37 -1.10 17.06 -3.01
C ARG A 37 0.38 17.37 -2.78
N ARG A 38 0.84 17.29 -1.52
CA ARG A 38 2.23 17.58 -1.15
C ARG A 38 3.24 16.61 -1.79
N ALA A 39 2.90 15.32 -1.86
CA ALA A 39 3.71 14.30 -2.51
C ALA A 39 3.95 14.61 -3.99
N ARG A 40 2.88 14.99 -4.71
CA ARG A 40 2.95 15.36 -6.13
C ARG A 40 3.78 16.62 -6.34
N ASP A 41 3.59 17.64 -5.50
CA ASP A 41 4.33 18.90 -5.54
C ASP A 41 5.83 18.69 -5.23
N ALA A 42 6.15 17.72 -4.38
CA ALA A 42 7.51 17.30 -4.07
C ALA A 42 8.16 16.41 -5.16
N GLY A 43 7.45 16.12 -6.26
CA GLY A 43 7.99 15.35 -7.40
C GLY A 43 7.78 13.83 -7.33
N LEU A 44 6.97 13.32 -6.40
CA LEU A 44 6.50 11.93 -6.45
C LEU A 44 5.50 11.75 -7.59
N ARG A 45 5.56 10.58 -8.24
CA ARG A 45 4.68 10.22 -9.37
C ARG A 45 4.02 8.89 -9.08
N THR A 46 2.74 8.91 -8.72
CA THR A 46 1.94 7.70 -8.50
C THR A 46 1.78 6.94 -9.81
N ILE A 47 2.41 5.77 -9.92
CA ILE A 47 2.34 4.91 -11.11
C ILE A 47 1.32 3.77 -10.95
N GLY A 48 0.84 3.54 -9.74
CA GLY A 48 -0.08 2.46 -9.44
C GLY A 48 -0.51 2.46 -7.98
N ARG A 49 -1.21 1.40 -7.61
CA ARG A 49 -1.69 1.17 -6.24
C ARG A 49 -1.29 -0.21 -5.75
N THR A 50 -1.01 -0.34 -4.46
CA THR A 50 -0.58 -1.61 -3.86
C THR A 50 -1.75 -2.32 -3.18
N ALA A 51 -1.71 -3.66 -3.21
CA ALA A 51 -2.64 -4.49 -2.47
C ALA A 51 -2.57 -4.20 -0.96
N THR A 52 -3.72 -4.38 -0.31
CA THR A 52 -3.96 -4.29 1.13
C THR A 52 -4.98 -5.38 1.47
N PRO A 53 -4.98 -5.96 2.68
CA PRO A 53 -6.14 -6.74 3.13
C PRO A 53 -7.39 -5.87 3.14
N GLU A 54 -8.53 -6.55 3.07
CA GLU A 54 -9.84 -5.92 3.08
C GLU A 54 -9.98 -4.93 4.24
N LEU A 55 -10.24 -3.67 3.89
CA LEU A 55 -10.36 -2.53 4.80
C LEU A 55 -9.15 -2.31 5.73
N GLY A 56 -8.00 -2.88 5.39
CA GLY A 56 -6.80 -2.83 6.21
C GLY A 56 -6.92 -3.59 7.54
N MET A 57 -7.91 -4.47 7.68
CA MET A 57 -8.31 -5.06 8.97
C MET A 57 -7.48 -6.30 9.38
N SER A 58 -6.67 -6.84 8.46
CA SER A 58 -5.80 -8.00 8.73
C SER A 58 -4.32 -7.60 8.81
N GLY A 59 -3.56 -8.35 9.63
CA GLY A 59 -2.10 -8.32 9.68
C GLY A 59 -1.41 -9.10 8.55
N MET A 60 -2.19 -9.69 7.64
CA MET A 60 -1.70 -10.39 6.44
C MET A 60 -2.38 -9.81 5.20
N THR A 61 -1.63 -9.63 4.11
CA THR A 61 -2.18 -9.12 2.83
C THR A 61 -2.70 -10.27 1.97
N GLU A 62 -3.76 -10.92 2.46
CA GLU A 62 -4.46 -12.05 1.84
C GLU A 62 -5.85 -11.59 1.40
N THR A 63 -5.92 -10.87 0.28
CA THR A 63 -7.21 -10.33 -0.21
C THR A 63 -7.79 -11.21 -1.30
N ILE A 64 -9.11 -11.41 -1.28
CA ILE A 64 -9.84 -12.06 -2.37
C ILE A 64 -9.75 -11.24 -3.67
N VAL A 65 -9.64 -9.90 -3.56
CA VAL A 65 -9.67 -8.98 -4.71
C VAL A 65 -8.37 -9.02 -5.51
N ASN A 66 -7.22 -9.16 -4.85
CA ASN A 66 -5.90 -9.09 -5.49
C ASN A 66 -5.02 -10.32 -5.28
N GLY A 67 -5.51 -11.32 -4.53
CA GLY A 67 -4.72 -12.48 -4.13
C GLY A 67 -3.82 -12.21 -2.93
N ILE A 68 -2.98 -13.20 -2.61
CA ILE A 68 -2.01 -13.15 -1.53
C ILE A 68 -0.78 -12.38 -2.00
N THR A 69 -0.33 -11.39 -1.21
CA THR A 69 0.97 -10.75 -1.43
C THR A 69 2.05 -11.51 -0.70
N CYS A 70 2.92 -12.19 -1.46
CA CYS A 70 4.07 -12.91 -0.91
C CYS A 70 5.27 -12.01 -0.63
N ASN A 71 6.13 -12.45 0.27
CA ASN A 71 7.37 -11.80 0.64
C ASN A 71 8.42 -11.99 -0.47
N PRO A 72 9.07 -10.93 -1.00
CA PRO A 72 10.09 -11.07 -2.05
C PRO A 72 11.31 -11.91 -1.66
N TRP A 73 11.60 -12.06 -0.36
CA TRP A 73 12.71 -12.88 0.14
C TRP A 73 12.38 -14.38 0.17
N ASP A 74 11.10 -14.75 0.24
CA ASP A 74 10.61 -16.13 0.23
C ASP A 74 9.14 -16.13 -0.21
N LEU A 75 8.88 -16.56 -1.45
CA LEU A 75 7.54 -16.52 -2.06
C LEU A 75 6.53 -17.48 -1.39
N ASN A 76 6.98 -18.37 -0.50
CA ASN A 76 6.09 -19.20 0.32
C ASN A 76 5.63 -18.49 1.61
N ARG A 77 6.09 -17.26 1.86
CA ARG A 77 5.76 -16.48 3.06
C ARG A 77 4.94 -15.23 2.70
N SER A 78 4.12 -14.80 3.65
CA SER A 78 3.36 -13.54 3.55
C SER A 78 4.30 -12.32 3.65
N ALA A 79 3.95 -11.25 2.94
CA ALA A 79 4.57 -9.93 3.12
C ALA A 79 4.01 -9.14 4.33
N SER A 80 3.24 -9.80 5.22
CA SER A 80 2.48 -9.19 6.32
C SER A 80 1.46 -8.14 5.81
N GLY A 81 0.92 -7.31 6.69
CA GLY A 81 -0.17 -6.40 6.43
C GLY A 81 -0.31 -5.30 7.49
N SER A 82 -1.15 -4.30 7.25
CA SER A 82 -1.98 -4.17 6.05
C SER A 82 -1.27 -3.49 4.86
N SER A 83 -0.03 -3.02 5.03
CA SER A 83 0.74 -2.42 3.91
C SER A 83 1.67 -3.41 3.20
N GLY A 84 1.32 -4.70 3.16
CA GLY A 84 2.17 -5.74 2.58
C GLY A 84 2.47 -5.53 1.11
N GLY A 85 1.50 -5.09 0.30
CA GLY A 85 1.74 -4.75 -1.10
C GLY A 85 2.78 -3.64 -1.29
N ALA A 86 2.79 -2.64 -0.40
CA ALA A 86 3.77 -1.56 -0.44
C ALA A 86 5.17 -2.06 -0.06
N ALA A 87 5.27 -2.83 1.02
CA ALA A 87 6.54 -3.38 1.47
C ALA A 87 7.13 -4.38 0.45
N ALA A 88 6.32 -5.30 -0.08
CA ALA A 88 6.75 -6.24 -1.10
C ALA A 88 7.24 -5.53 -2.38
N ALA A 89 6.52 -4.50 -2.85
CA ALA A 89 6.92 -3.77 -4.04
C ALA A 89 8.26 -3.03 -3.88
N VAL A 90 8.52 -2.45 -2.71
CA VAL A 90 9.80 -1.79 -2.44
C VAL A 90 10.92 -2.82 -2.29
N ALA A 91 10.71 -3.90 -1.52
CA ALA A 91 11.72 -4.95 -1.32
C ALA A 91 12.07 -5.69 -2.62
N ALA A 92 11.10 -5.87 -3.54
CA ALA A 92 11.34 -6.44 -4.87
C ALA A 92 11.97 -5.45 -5.86
N GLY A 93 12.23 -4.20 -5.48
CA GLY A 93 12.85 -3.19 -6.36
C GLY A 93 11.91 -2.60 -7.43
N ILE A 94 10.59 -2.77 -7.30
CA ILE A 94 9.61 -2.24 -8.27
C ILE A 94 9.55 -0.70 -8.20
N THR A 95 9.58 -0.14 -6.99
CA THR A 95 9.70 1.30 -6.75
C THR A 95 10.62 1.56 -5.57
N PRO A 96 11.36 2.68 -5.57
CA PRO A 96 12.29 2.99 -4.47
C PRO A 96 11.58 3.35 -3.15
N ILE A 97 10.31 3.78 -3.21
CA ILE A 97 9.50 4.15 -2.04
C ILE A 97 8.01 3.97 -2.37
N ALA A 98 7.20 3.67 -1.36
CA ALA A 98 5.75 3.54 -1.47
C ALA A 98 5.01 4.18 -0.29
N HIS A 99 3.79 4.64 -0.54
CA HIS A 99 2.85 5.08 0.50
C HIS A 99 2.38 3.88 1.30
N ALA A 100 2.17 4.07 2.60
CA ALA A 100 1.61 3.08 3.49
C ALA A 100 0.79 3.77 4.59
N SER A 101 0.01 2.99 5.35
CA SER A 101 -0.78 3.51 6.47
C SER A 101 -0.67 2.56 7.67
N ASP A 102 -0.62 3.11 8.88
CA ASP A 102 -0.42 2.38 10.14
C ASP A 102 -1.50 2.79 11.15
N GLY A 103 -2.32 1.84 11.59
CA GLY A 103 -3.24 2.03 12.74
C GLY A 103 -2.83 1.23 13.98
N GLY A 104 -2.07 0.14 13.80
CA GLY A 104 -1.67 -0.77 14.88
C GLY A 104 -0.40 -1.57 14.59
N GLY A 105 0.40 -1.12 13.63
CA GLY A 105 1.61 -1.79 13.14
C GLY A 105 1.65 -1.95 11.62
N SER A 106 0.64 -1.47 10.89
CA SER A 106 0.44 -1.80 9.49
C SER A 106 1.48 -1.22 8.51
N ILE A 107 2.36 -0.31 8.94
CA ILE A 107 3.59 0.06 8.22
C ILE A 107 4.76 -0.76 8.74
N ARG A 108 4.92 -0.79 10.07
CA ARG A 108 6.09 -1.33 10.75
C ARG A 108 6.23 -2.85 10.60
N GLN A 109 5.13 -3.60 10.70
CA GLN A 109 5.13 -5.05 10.55
C GLN A 109 5.52 -5.49 9.12
N PRO A 110 4.89 -4.99 8.03
CA PRO A 110 5.34 -5.28 6.67
C PRO A 110 6.79 -4.86 6.40
N ALA A 111 7.21 -3.70 6.91
CA ALA A 111 8.58 -3.25 6.75
C ALA A 111 9.57 -4.21 7.41
N ALA A 112 9.31 -4.64 8.65
CA ALA A 112 10.14 -5.62 9.36
C ALA A 112 10.20 -6.96 8.61
N TRP A 113 9.07 -7.46 8.11
CA TRP A 113 9.00 -8.74 7.40
C TRP A 113 9.69 -8.70 6.04
N CYS A 114 9.63 -7.56 5.35
CA CYS A 114 10.26 -7.38 4.04
C CYS A 114 11.66 -6.77 4.11
N GLY A 115 12.27 -6.64 5.31
CA GLY A 115 13.64 -6.12 5.45
C GLY A 115 13.81 -4.66 5.05
N LEU A 116 12.82 -3.81 5.34
CA LEU A 116 12.76 -2.41 4.96
C LEU A 116 12.69 -1.47 6.17
N VAL A 117 12.94 -0.19 5.91
CA VAL A 117 12.61 0.90 6.83
C VAL A 117 11.16 1.34 6.59
N GLY A 118 10.35 1.31 7.65
CA GLY A 118 8.96 1.81 7.63
C GLY A 118 8.73 2.83 8.74
N LEU A 119 8.25 4.01 8.39
CA LEU A 119 7.99 5.11 9.33
C LEU A 119 6.48 5.29 9.54
N ASN A 120 6.03 5.12 10.78
CA ASN A 120 4.77 5.70 11.25
C ASN A 120 5.11 6.96 12.07
N PRO A 121 4.80 8.16 11.57
CA PRO A 121 5.15 9.42 12.24
C PRO A 121 4.36 9.62 13.55
#